data_AF-A0A970XVJ8-F1
#
_entry.id   AF-A0A970XVJ8-F1
#
_cell.length_a   1.000
_cell.length_b   1.000
_cell.length_c   1.000
_cell.angle_alpha   90.00
_cell.angle_beta   90.00
_cell.angle_gamma   90.00
#
_symmetry.space_group_name_H-M   'P 1'
#
loop_
_entity.id
_entity.type
_entity.pdbx_description
1 polymer ?
#
loop_
_entity_poly.entity_id
_entity_poly.type
_entity_poly.pdbx_seq_one_letter_code
_entity_poly.pdbx_strand_id
1 'polypeptide(L)'
;MTATIDDVRAARARAAASHAAALGGASACAISKSGGSHPAGKFWEGQTAALGELQRSGADDLAAEARRLEAEWRARHVPGGEREAEAYRAGGLEALQPFAHPGAPA
;
A
#
# COMPACT_ATOMS: atom_id res chain seq x y z
N MET A 1 15.10 -14.99 5.29
CA MET A 1 15.93 -13.77 5.24
C MET A 1 15.18 -12.68 5.96
N THR A 2 15.85 -11.91 6.82
CA THR A 2 15.23 -10.76 7.50
C THR A 2 15.06 -9.63 6.49
N ALA A 3 13.85 -9.09 6.36
CA ALA A 3 13.59 -7.95 5.48
C ALA A 3 14.33 -6.71 5.99
N THR A 4 14.80 -5.87 5.07
CA THR A 4 15.54 -4.65 5.34
C THR A 4 14.75 -3.41 4.95
N ILE A 5 15.21 -2.23 5.41
CA ILE A 5 14.60 -0.96 5.00
C ILE A 5 14.71 -0.71 3.49
N ASP A 6 15.75 -1.25 2.84
CA ASP A 6 15.92 -1.14 1.40
C ASP A 6 14.93 -2.04 0.64
N ASP A 7 14.54 -3.19 1.22
CA ASP A 7 13.45 -4.02 0.67
C ASP A 7 12.12 -3.26 0.70
N VAL A 8 11.83 -2.53 1.80
CA VAL A 8 10.63 -1.68 1.92
C VAL A 8 10.66 -0.56 0.86
N ARG A 9 11.81 0.10 0.68
CA ARG A 9 11.99 1.16 -0.33
C ARG A 9 11.78 0.62 -1.74
N ALA A 10 12.35 -0.54 -2.06
CA ALA A 10 12.20 -1.18 -3.35
C ALA A 10 10.74 -1.59 -3.62
N ALA A 11 10.06 -2.16 -2.62
CA ALA A 11 8.63 -2.50 -2.71
C ALA A 11 7.78 -1.25 -2.96
N ARG A 12 8.06 -0.16 -2.24
CA ARG A 12 7.32 1.11 -2.39
C ARG A 12 7.52 1.72 -3.77
N ALA A 13 8.74 1.67 -4.32
CA ALA A 13 9.02 2.14 -5.67
C ALA A 13 8.27 1.33 -6.73
N ARG A 14 8.20 -0.01 -6.57
CA ARG A 14 7.41 -0.87 -7.46
C ARG A 14 5.92 -0.54 -7.40
N ALA A 15 5.35 -0.36 -6.20
CA ALA A 15 3.94 0.02 -6.05
C ALA A 15 3.63 1.36 -6.73
N ALA A 16 4.51 2.36 -6.59
CA ALA A 16 4.36 3.65 -7.26
C ALA A 16 4.43 3.53 -8.80
N ALA A 17 5.32 2.69 -9.32
CA ALA A 17 5.41 2.42 -10.76
C ALA A 17 4.14 1.72 -11.28
N SER A 18 3.63 0.71 -10.56
CA SER A 18 2.38 0.03 -10.90
C SER A 18 1.18 0.96 -10.82
N HIS A 19 1.15 1.88 -9.85
CA HIS A 19 0.13 2.93 -9.78
C HIS A 19 0.14 3.79 -11.04
N ALA A 20 1.31 4.30 -11.45
CA ALA A 20 1.44 5.11 -12.67
C ALA A 20 0.99 4.35 -13.93
N ALA A 21 1.32 3.05 -14.02
CA ALA A 21 0.91 2.19 -15.13
C ALA A 21 -0.61 1.93 -15.14
N ALA A 22 -1.21 1.63 -13.98
CA ALA A 22 -2.65 1.37 -13.84
C ALA A 22 -3.51 2.59 -14.22
N LEU A 23 -2.95 3.79 -14.07
CA LEU A 23 -3.59 5.05 -14.41
C LEU A 23 -3.35 5.46 -15.88
N GLY A 24 -2.62 4.67 -16.67
CA GLY A 24 -2.43 4.90 -18.11
C GLY A 24 -1.73 6.21 -18.46
N GLY A 25 -0.90 6.74 -17.55
CA GLY A 25 -0.27 8.06 -17.71
C GLY A 25 -1.21 9.25 -17.51
N ALA A 26 -2.49 9.02 -17.17
CA ALA A 26 -3.37 10.10 -16.73
C ALA A 26 -2.88 10.60 -15.36
N SER A 27 -2.70 11.92 -15.23
CA SER A 27 -2.34 12.52 -13.94
C SER A 27 -3.45 12.24 -12.91
N ALA A 28 -3.09 12.16 -11.62
CA ALA A 28 -4.05 12.02 -10.52
C ALA A 28 -5.17 13.09 -10.57
N CYS A 29 -4.86 14.28 -11.11
CA CYS A 29 -5.83 15.35 -11.38
C CYS A 29 -6.83 15.01 -12.49
N ALA A 30 -6.42 14.33 -13.57
CA ALA A 30 -7.30 13.94 -14.66
C ALA A 30 -8.29 12.84 -14.21
N ILE A 31 -7.82 11.93 -13.36
CA ILE A 31 -8.65 10.86 -12.78
C ILE A 31 -9.63 11.39 -11.74
N SER A 32 -9.19 12.30 -10.87
CA SER A 32 -10.11 12.93 -9.89
C SER A 32 -11.22 13.73 -10.59
N LYS A 33 -10.96 14.27 -11.78
CA LYS A 33 -11.95 15.01 -12.58
C LYS A 33 -12.89 14.13 -13.40
N SER A 34 -12.55 12.85 -13.65
CA SER A 34 -13.38 11.98 -14.47
C SER A 34 -14.60 11.44 -13.70
N GLY A 35 -14.60 11.53 -12.36
CA GLY A 35 -15.70 11.07 -11.51
C GLY A 35 -15.94 9.56 -11.52
N GLY A 36 -15.13 8.80 -12.27
CA GLY A 36 -15.19 7.34 -12.34
C GLY A 36 -14.47 6.69 -11.18
N SER A 37 -14.92 5.48 -10.81
CA SER A 37 -14.23 4.68 -9.81
C SER A 37 -12.98 4.01 -10.40
N HIS A 38 -11.84 4.10 -9.73
CA HIS A 38 -10.57 3.49 -10.18
C HIS A 38 -9.97 2.55 -9.11
N PRO A 39 -10.60 1.39 -8.83
CA PRO A 39 -10.16 0.50 -7.76
C PRO A 39 -8.70 0.03 -7.90
N ALA A 40 -8.24 -0.24 -9.13
CA ALA A 40 -6.85 -0.63 -9.38
C ALA A 40 -5.85 0.47 -8.99
N GLY A 41 -6.18 1.74 -9.28
CA GLY A 41 -5.36 2.88 -8.84
C GLY A 41 -5.32 2.97 -7.31
N LYS A 42 -6.49 2.89 -6.67
CA LYS A 42 -6.63 2.94 -5.21
C LYS A 42 -5.86 1.81 -4.50
N PHE A 43 -5.85 0.62 -5.08
CA PHE A 43 -5.07 -0.50 -4.57
C PHE A 43 -3.56 -0.21 -4.53
N TRP A 44 -2.98 0.29 -5.63
CA TRP A 44 -1.56 0.66 -5.64
C TRP A 44 -1.24 1.91 -4.80
N GLU A 45 -2.20 2.82 -4.68
CA GLU A 45 -2.13 3.94 -3.74
C GLU A 45 -2.03 3.44 -2.29
N GLY A 46 -2.85 2.45 -1.93
CA GLY A 46 -2.82 1.76 -0.64
C GLY A 46 -1.47 1.11 -0.34
N GLN A 47 -0.94 0.34 -1.30
CA GLN A 47 0.40 -0.26 -1.17
C GLN A 47 1.49 0.80 -0.90
N THR A 48 1.47 1.88 -1.69
CA THR A 48 2.45 2.96 -1.58
C THR A 48 2.37 3.66 -0.22
N ALA A 49 1.16 3.87 0.30
CA ALA A 49 0.91 4.49 1.58
C ALA A 49 1.37 3.61 2.75
N ALA A 50 0.99 2.33 2.77
CA ALA A 50 1.37 1.39 3.83
C ALA A 50 2.88 1.20 3.93
N LEU A 51 3.55 1.00 2.79
CA LEU A 51 5.01 0.89 2.75
C LEU A 51 5.70 2.20 3.13
N GLY A 52 5.08 3.34 2.82
CA GLY A 52 5.56 4.64 3.25
C GLY A 52 5.48 4.85 4.76
N GLU A 53 4.42 4.35 5.41
CA GLU A 53 4.29 4.34 6.87
C GLU A 53 5.36 3.45 7.50
N LEU A 54 5.50 2.20 7.03
CA LEU A 54 6.53 1.28 7.51
C LEU A 54 7.94 1.89 7.34
N GLN A 55 8.23 2.48 6.18
CA GLN A 55 9.51 3.14 5.92
C GLN A 55 9.79 4.30 6.89
N ARG A 56 8.77 5.10 7.23
CA ARG A 56 8.92 6.29 8.10
C ARG A 56 8.94 5.95 9.59
N SER A 57 8.49 4.77 9.99
CA SER A 57 8.51 4.33 11.39
C SER A 57 9.91 4.38 12.00
N GLY A 58 10.95 4.12 11.20
CA GLY A 58 12.32 3.97 11.68
C GLY A 58 12.50 2.79 12.63
N ALA A 59 11.58 1.82 12.62
CA ALA A 59 11.61 0.68 13.53
C ALA A 59 12.80 -0.25 13.25
N ASP A 60 13.48 -0.68 14.31
CA ASP A 60 14.56 -1.67 14.23
C ASP A 60 14.02 -3.08 13.88
N ASP A 61 12.83 -3.43 14.39
CA ASP A 61 12.10 -4.65 14.04
C ASP A 61 10.97 -4.34 13.05
N LEU A 62 11.29 -4.43 11.76
CA LEU A 62 10.34 -4.21 10.67
C LEU A 62 9.18 -5.21 10.68
N ALA A 63 9.39 -6.44 11.19
CA ALA A 63 8.34 -7.45 11.18
C ALA A 63 7.30 -7.19 12.27
N ALA A 64 7.75 -6.80 13.47
CA ALA A 64 6.85 -6.36 14.53
C ALA A 64 6.07 -5.11 14.12
N GLU A 65 6.75 -4.14 13.50
CA GLU A 65 6.11 -2.92 13.05
C GLU A 65 5.11 -3.17 11.91
N ALA A 66 5.44 -4.02 10.95
CA ALA A 66 4.52 -4.39 9.88
C ALA A 66 3.24 -5.08 10.42
N ARG A 67 3.36 -5.96 11.44
CA ARG A 67 2.18 -6.57 12.10
C ARG A 67 1.31 -5.55 12.82
N ARG A 68 1.93 -4.56 13.49
CA ARG A 68 1.21 -3.45 14.12
C ARG A 68 0.44 -2.65 13.07
N LEU A 69 1.11 -2.29 11.97
CA LEU A 69 0.49 -1.56 10.87
C LEU A 69 -0.64 -2.36 10.20
N GLU A 70 -0.50 -3.68 10.02
CA GLU A 70 -1.59 -4.50 9.47
C GLU A 70 -2.86 -4.41 10.32
N ALA A 71 -2.73 -4.49 11.66
CA ALA A 71 -3.87 -4.36 12.56
C ALA A 71 -4.52 -2.97 12.44
N GLU A 72 -3.71 -1.92 12.36
CA GLU A 72 -4.19 -0.54 12.17
C GLU A 72 -4.88 -0.35 10.82
N TRP A 73 -4.31 -0.89 9.75
CA TRP A 73 -4.85 -0.82 8.41
C TRP A 73 -6.18 -1.59 8.29
N ARG A 74 -6.34 -2.74 8.96
CA ARG A 74 -7.63 -3.47 9.01
C ARG A 74 -8.73 -2.63 9.64
N ALA A 75 -8.42 -1.92 10.72
CA ALA A 75 -9.37 -1.09 11.47
C ALA A 75 -9.58 0.32 10.88
N ARG A 76 -8.72 0.75 9.95
CA ARG A 76 -8.70 2.11 9.43
C ARG A 76 -9.99 2.47 8.70
N HIS A 77 -10.62 3.56 9.13
CA HIS A 77 -11.65 4.21 8.34
C HIS A 77 -11.01 4.91 7.14
N VAL A 78 -11.48 4.59 5.94
CA VAL A 78 -11.02 5.21 4.69
C VAL A 78 -12.20 5.98 4.12
N PRO A 79 -12.12 7.32 4.02
CA PRO A 79 -13.19 8.12 3.46
C PRO A 79 -13.31 7.89 1.95
N GLY A 80 -14.52 7.97 1.41
CA GLY A 80 -14.80 7.83 -0.03
C GLY A 80 -15.80 6.73 -0.34
N GLY A 81 -15.89 6.36 -1.63
CA GLY A 81 -16.76 5.27 -2.06
C GLY A 81 -16.28 3.92 -1.53
N GLU A 82 -17.21 3.07 -1.08
CA GLU A 82 -16.93 1.80 -0.42
C GLU A 82 -15.95 0.91 -1.20
N ARG A 83 -16.15 0.78 -2.51
CA ARG A 83 -15.28 -0.03 -3.39
C ARG A 83 -13.86 0.50 -3.49
N GLU A 84 -13.68 1.82 -3.45
CA GLU A 84 -12.36 2.45 -3.49
C GLU A 84 -11.66 2.36 -2.13
N ALA A 85 -12.43 2.53 -1.06
CA ALA A 85 -11.98 2.36 0.31
C ALA A 85 -11.51 0.92 0.57
N GLU A 86 -12.25 -0.07 0.08
CA GLU A 86 -11.89 -1.48 0.14
C GLU A 86 -10.62 -1.76 -0.66
N ALA A 87 -10.53 -1.30 -1.92
CA ALA A 87 -9.35 -1.50 -2.74
C ALA A 87 -8.09 -0.87 -2.14
N TYR A 88 -8.20 0.36 -1.63
CA TYR A 88 -7.11 1.04 -0.92
C TYR A 88 -6.64 0.25 0.30
N ARG A 89 -7.58 -0.23 1.12
CA ARG A 89 -7.25 -1.02 2.31
C ARG A 89 -6.58 -2.35 1.93
N ALA A 90 -7.16 -3.06 0.96
CA ALA A 90 -6.64 -4.34 0.48
C ALA A 90 -5.20 -4.20 -0.02
N GLY A 91 -4.91 -3.15 -0.80
CA GLY A 91 -3.56 -2.87 -1.27
C GLY A 91 -2.57 -2.66 -0.12
N GLY A 92 -2.91 -1.82 0.86
CA GLY A 92 -2.02 -1.63 2.00
C GLY A 92 -1.74 -2.91 2.80
N LEU A 93 -2.76 -3.75 3.00
CA LEU A 93 -2.61 -5.03 3.69
C LEU A 93 -1.75 -6.02 2.90
N GLU A 94 -1.97 -6.14 1.58
CA GLU A 94 -1.15 -7.00 0.73
C GLU A 94 0.33 -6.56 0.72
N ALA A 95 0.59 -5.25 0.69
CA ALA A 95 1.95 -4.73 0.74
C ALA A 95 2.68 -5.01 2.07
N LEU A 96 1.97 -5.08 3.19
CA LEU A 96 2.57 -5.32 4.50
C LEU A 96 2.85 -6.82 4.75
N GLN A 97 2.08 -7.71 4.13
CA GLN A 97 2.13 -9.16 4.39
C GLN A 97 3.54 -9.78 4.28
N PRO A 98 4.37 -9.47 3.25
CA PRO A 98 5.72 -10.03 3.15
C PRO A 98 6.65 -9.60 4.28
N PHE A 99 6.38 -8.47 4.93
CA PHE A 99 7.17 -7.92 6.03
C PHE A 99 6.64 -8.36 7.39
N ALA A 100 5.31 -8.46 7.54
CA ALA A 100 4.66 -8.94 8.76
C ALA A 100 4.85 -10.44 9.00
N HIS A 101 4.85 -11.21 7.91
CA HIS A 101 4.86 -12.68 7.89
C HIS A 101 5.91 -13.23 6.90
N PRO A 102 7.21 -13.01 7.16
CA PRO A 102 8.26 -13.49 6.28
C PRO A 102 8.22 -15.02 6.16
N GLY A 103 7.92 -15.52 4.96
CA GLY A 103 7.84 -16.96 4.64
C GLY A 103 6.44 -17.53 4.47
N ALA A 104 5.38 -16.72 4.64
CA ALA A 104 4.04 -17.12 4.19
C ALA A 104 3.96 -17.07 2.65
N PRO A 105 3.29 -18.03 1.98
CA PRO A 105 3.01 -17.89 0.55
C PRO A 105 2.13 -16.65 0.33
N ALA A 106 2.42 -15.94 -0.77
CA ALA A 106 1.59 -14.85 -1.28
C ALA A 106 0.26 -15.37 -1.82
#